data_AF-A0A504JFR7-F1
#
_entry.id   AF-A0A504JFR7-F1
#
_cell.length_a   1.000
_cell.length_b   1.000
_cell.length_c   1.000
_cell.angle_alpha   90.00
_cell.angle_beta   90.00
_cell.angle_gamma   90.00
#
_symmetry.space_group_name_H-M   'P 1'
#
loop_
_entity.id
_entity.type
_entity.pdbx_description
1 polymer ?
#
loop_
_entity_poly.entity_id
_entity_poly.type
_entity_poly.pdbx_seq_one_letter_code
_entity_poly.pdbx_strand_id
1 'polypeptide(L)'
;MGESKSNYLSYPSILFISIIAGSFLQAFVPISLFYLFTLLLLSLSWYIGRFKKTASFFSKWRFVIYSLLLITFLTGIRYVFTTIQTFPTTTDDVSEHIYKEKFYENGDSIVILKQDRKWKDNYGNPYKGSFSIREKDYVFSKKEYANYIPKPKNQAWDWGNLYKYLAASDTPRMDLILNEFESIKSTQKLNQLEFAEMVVTFIQDIPYSFVFMDECKTPANYEESIRSILEKCPDCCIGNIPYGVQNPVGFMGNLKGDCDTRTVIIYAILSHFGYDVAILNSDYYAHSILGLNIPAKGAFKTLNGKRYYVWETTNKHFTLGALPNSFGNINHWFIVLTNT
;
A
#
# COMPACT_ATOMS: atom_id res chain seq x y z
N MET A 1 -42.88 28.29 53.02
CA MET A 1 -43.44 27.31 52.06
C MET A 1 -42.48 27.25 50.88
N GLY A 2 -41.60 26.26 50.86
CA GLY A 2 -40.49 26.19 49.91
C GLY A 2 -40.89 25.52 48.60
N GLU A 3 -40.66 26.21 47.48
CA GLU A 3 -40.70 25.59 46.16
C GLU A 3 -39.47 24.69 45.96
N SER A 4 -39.72 23.39 45.88
CA SER A 4 -38.76 22.39 45.45
C SER A 4 -38.32 22.68 44.01
N LYS A 5 -37.12 23.26 43.82
CA LYS A 5 -36.44 23.28 42.52
C LYS A 5 -36.15 21.84 42.09
N SER A 6 -37.01 21.30 41.24
CA SER A 6 -36.74 20.04 40.54
C SER A 6 -35.49 20.19 39.68
N ASN A 7 -34.41 19.49 40.04
CA ASN A 7 -33.17 19.40 39.27
C ASN A 7 -33.42 18.67 37.93
N TYR A 8 -33.86 19.40 36.91
CA TYR A 8 -33.95 18.86 35.56
C TYR A 8 -32.57 18.84 34.91
N LEU A 9 -32.14 17.67 34.44
CA LEU A 9 -30.89 17.53 33.70
C LEU A 9 -30.85 18.46 32.47
N SER A 10 -29.72 19.15 32.30
CA SER A 10 -29.43 19.97 31.13
C SER A 10 -29.04 19.09 29.94
N TYR A 11 -29.16 19.59 28.70
CA TYR A 11 -28.72 18.86 27.50
C TYR A 11 -27.21 18.49 27.52
N PRO A 12 -26.29 19.36 27.99
CA PRO A 12 -24.91 18.97 28.22
C PRO A 12 -24.74 17.77 29.17
N SER A 13 -25.56 17.70 30.22
CA SER A 13 -25.55 16.55 31.15
C SER A 13 -25.98 15.26 30.45
N ILE A 14 -26.98 15.34 29.57
CA ILE A 14 -27.45 14.22 28.74
C ILE A 14 -26.34 13.71 27.82
N LEU A 15 -25.63 14.62 27.16
CA LEU A 15 -24.49 14.29 26.30
C LEU A 15 -23.38 13.59 27.08
N PHE A 16 -22.97 14.17 28.21
CA PHE A 16 -21.89 13.63 29.04
C PHE A 16 -22.19 12.22 29.54
N ILE A 17 -23.42 11.99 30.02
CA ILE A 17 -23.87 10.67 30.47
C ILE A 17 -23.86 9.66 29.31
N SER A 18 -24.32 10.07 28.13
CA SER A 18 -24.37 9.20 26.96
C SER A 18 -22.97 8.78 26.49
N ILE A 19 -21.98 9.67 26.61
CA ILE A 19 -20.57 9.37 26.30
C ILE A 19 -20.02 8.35 27.29
N ILE A 20 -20.12 8.63 28.60
CA ILE A 20 -19.55 7.75 29.64
C ILE A 20 -20.21 6.37 29.61
N ALA A 21 -21.54 6.33 29.54
CA ALA A 21 -22.28 5.08 29.49
C ALA A 21 -22.00 4.31 28.19
N GLY A 22 -21.85 5.00 27.05
CA GLY A 22 -21.46 4.38 25.79
C GLY A 22 -20.08 3.74 25.85
N SER A 23 -19.09 4.45 26.41
CA SER A 23 -17.72 3.94 26.61
C SER A 23 -17.67 2.74 27.54
N PHE A 24 -18.45 2.76 28.63
CA PHE A 24 -18.54 1.63 29.55
C PHE A 24 -19.19 0.41 28.88
N LEU A 25 -20.30 0.59 28.17
CA LEU A 25 -21.04 -0.50 27.53
C LEU A 25 -20.26 -1.15 26.38
N GLN A 26 -19.42 -0.39 25.67
CA GLN A 26 -18.60 -0.93 24.57
C GLN A 26 -17.68 -2.08 25.03
N ALA A 27 -17.27 -2.11 26.29
CA ALA A 27 -16.45 -3.20 26.83
C ALA A 27 -17.19 -4.55 26.87
N PHE A 28 -18.52 -4.54 26.78
CA PHE A 28 -19.36 -5.73 26.97
C PHE A 28 -20.16 -6.12 25.72
N VAL A 29 -20.22 -5.29 24.69
CA VAL A 29 -20.97 -5.59 23.45
C VAL A 29 -20.18 -5.25 22.19
N PRO A 30 -20.29 -6.06 21.11
CA PRO A 30 -19.56 -5.86 19.85
C PRO A 30 -20.21 -4.79 18.95
N ILE A 31 -20.63 -3.67 19.53
CA ILE A 31 -21.25 -2.54 18.83
C ILE A 31 -20.26 -1.38 18.86
N SER A 32 -20.15 -0.63 17.77
CA SER A 32 -19.25 0.53 17.73
C SER A 32 -19.65 1.57 18.77
N LEU A 33 -18.65 2.25 19.34
CA LEU A 33 -18.87 3.34 20.30
C LEU A 33 -19.84 4.40 19.77
N PHE A 34 -19.76 4.68 18.47
CA PHE A 34 -20.64 5.64 17.81
C PHE A 34 -22.11 5.20 17.88
N TYR A 35 -22.43 3.94 17.55
CA TYR A 35 -23.82 3.46 17.60
C TYR A 35 -24.36 3.32 19.02
N LEU A 36 -23.50 2.96 19.99
CA LEU A 36 -23.88 2.94 21.41
C LEU A 36 -24.19 4.35 21.92
N PHE A 37 -23.33 5.32 21.59
CA PHE A 37 -23.53 6.71 21.95
C PHE A 37 -24.82 7.28 21.36
N THR A 38 -25.12 7.04 20.08
CA THR A 38 -26.35 7.56 19.44
C THR A 38 -27.61 6.98 20.04
N LEU A 39 -27.63 5.68 20.35
CA LEU A 39 -28.77 5.00 20.96
C LEU A 39 -29.04 5.51 22.38
N LEU A 40 -28.00 5.67 23.19
CA LEU A 40 -28.10 6.24 24.54
C LEU A 40 -28.56 7.69 24.51
N LEU A 41 -28.00 8.51 23.61
CA LEU A 41 -28.34 9.92 23.47
C LEU A 41 -29.82 10.12 23.12
N LEU A 42 -30.36 9.34 22.17
CA LEU A 42 -31.76 9.43 21.77
C LEU A 42 -32.71 8.91 22.86
N SER A 43 -32.37 7.78 23.50
CA SER A 43 -33.19 7.19 24.56
C SER A 43 -33.28 8.10 25.80
N LEU A 44 -32.16 8.68 26.25
CA LEU A 44 -32.11 9.59 27.40
C LEU A 44 -32.82 10.92 27.09
N SER A 45 -32.64 11.45 25.87
CA SER A 45 -33.31 12.66 25.40
C SER A 45 -34.82 12.52 25.32
N TRP A 46 -35.31 11.36 24.86
CA TRP A 46 -36.73 11.05 24.82
C TRP A 46 -37.32 10.84 26.22
N TYR A 47 -36.62 10.09 27.07
CA TYR A 47 -37.03 9.80 28.44
C TYR A 47 -37.19 11.09 29.26
N ILE A 48 -36.16 11.95 29.26
CA ILE A 48 -36.18 13.22 30.00
C ILE A 48 -37.21 14.20 29.43
N GLY A 49 -37.43 14.18 28.11
CA GLY A 49 -38.45 14.99 27.45
C GLY A 49 -39.89 14.68 27.91
N ARG A 50 -40.17 13.42 28.28
CA ARG A 50 -41.51 12.99 28.73
C ARG A 50 -41.90 13.44 30.14
N PHE A 51 -40.95 13.72 31.02
CA PHE A 51 -41.23 14.05 32.43
C PHE A 51 -41.74 15.48 32.66
N LYS A 52 -41.80 16.34 31.63
CA LYS A 52 -42.39 17.68 31.75
C LYS A 52 -43.92 17.63 31.62
N LYS A 53 -44.63 17.58 32.75
CA LYS A 53 -46.11 17.48 32.84
C LYS A 53 -46.86 18.67 32.20
N THR A 54 -46.27 19.86 32.15
CA THR A 54 -46.94 21.11 31.67
C THR A 54 -46.21 21.76 30.49
N ALA A 55 -45.60 20.96 29.63
CA ALA A 55 -44.84 21.42 28.48
C ALA A 55 -45.62 21.26 27.16
N SER A 56 -45.60 22.28 26.31
CA SER A 56 -46.05 22.17 24.91
C SER A 56 -45.32 21.04 24.19
N PHE A 57 -45.91 20.51 23.11
CA PHE A 57 -45.32 19.43 22.31
C PHE A 57 -43.85 19.72 21.97
N PHE A 58 -43.54 20.92 21.51
CA PHE A 58 -42.17 21.35 21.19
C PHE A 58 -41.20 21.29 22.37
N SER A 59 -41.64 21.61 23.59
CA SER A 59 -40.79 21.57 24.79
C SER A 59 -40.48 20.14 25.27
N LYS A 60 -41.34 19.16 24.94
CA LYS A 60 -41.10 17.73 25.19
C LYS A 60 -40.08 17.13 24.20
N TRP A 61 -40.08 17.59 22.95
CA TRP A 61 -39.22 17.05 21.89
C TRP A 61 -37.90 17.79 21.69
N ARG A 62 -37.69 18.95 22.33
CA ARG A 62 -36.49 19.79 22.14
C ARG A 62 -35.16 19.04 22.24
N PHE A 63 -35.01 18.12 23.20
CA PHE A 63 -33.76 17.38 23.40
C PHE A 63 -33.53 16.31 22.35
N VAL A 64 -34.61 15.71 21.84
CA VAL A 64 -34.55 14.77 20.71
C VAL A 64 -34.15 15.52 19.44
N ILE A 65 -34.72 16.71 19.22
CA ILE A 65 -34.36 17.56 18.07
C ILE A 65 -32.88 17.97 18.12
N TYR A 66 -32.37 18.39 19.29
CA TYR A 66 -30.95 18.71 19.44
C TYR A 66 -30.05 17.50 19.21
N SER A 67 -30.47 16.31 19.66
CA SER A 67 -29.74 15.07 19.44
C SER A 67 -29.68 14.71 17.97
N LEU A 68 -30.80 14.82 17.25
CA LEU A 68 -30.87 14.55 15.82
C LEU A 68 -29.97 15.51 15.03
N LEU A 69 -29.99 16.82 15.33
CA LEU A 69 -29.10 17.80 14.70
C LEU A 69 -27.62 17.53 14.96
N LEU A 70 -27.27 17.09 16.17
CA LEU A 70 -25.89 16.72 16.50
C LEU A 70 -25.45 15.46 15.75
N ILE A 71 -26.33 14.44 15.66
CA ILE A 71 -26.03 13.20 14.97
C ILE A 71 -25.83 13.46 13.46
N THR A 72 -26.70 14.26 12.83
CA THR A 72 -26.56 14.60 11.41
C THR A 72 -25.26 15.35 11.14
N PHE A 73 -24.89 16.28 12.01
CA PHE A 73 -23.61 16.99 11.93
C PHE A 73 -22.41 16.06 12.06
N LEU A 74 -22.40 15.15 13.05
CA LEU A 74 -21.31 14.19 13.25
C LEU A 74 -21.20 13.19 12.09
N THR A 75 -22.33 12.74 11.52
CA THR A 75 -22.32 11.90 10.32
C THR A 75 -21.80 12.65 9.10
N GLY A 76 -22.14 13.93 8.96
CA GLY A 76 -21.62 14.79 7.89
C GLY A 76 -20.11 14.99 8.00
N ILE A 77 -19.60 15.27 9.20
CA ILE A 77 -18.15 15.34 9.46
C ILE A 77 -17.47 14.02 9.12
N ARG A 78 -18.02 12.88 9.57
CA ARG A 78 -17.46 11.56 9.27
C ARG A 78 -17.40 11.31 7.77
N TYR A 79 -18.46 11.65 7.03
CA TYR A 79 -18.50 11.53 5.57
C TYR A 79 -17.41 12.39 4.91
N VAL A 80 -17.31 13.66 5.29
CA VAL A 80 -16.28 14.57 4.78
C VAL A 80 -14.87 14.06 5.07
N PHE A 81 -14.57 13.58 6.28
CA PHE A 81 -13.25 13.01 6.59
C PHE A 81 -12.95 11.75 5.79
N THR A 82 -13.94 10.86 5.59
CA THR A 82 -13.75 9.67 4.74
C THR A 82 -13.52 10.05 3.28
N THR A 83 -14.15 11.11 2.78
CA THR A 83 -13.97 11.59 1.41
C THR A 83 -12.66 12.37 1.24
N ILE A 84 -12.24 13.16 2.24
CA ILE A 84 -10.96 13.90 2.22
C ILE A 84 -9.78 12.93 2.24
N GLN A 85 -9.83 11.84 3.02
CA GLN A 85 -8.77 10.83 3.04
C GLN A 85 -8.66 10.04 1.71
N THR A 86 -9.67 10.11 0.84
CA THR A 86 -9.63 9.47 -0.49
C THR A 86 -9.11 10.35 -1.62
N PHE A 87 -8.72 11.60 -1.35
CA PHE A 87 -8.02 12.43 -2.33
C PHE A 87 -6.50 12.33 -2.11
N PRO A 88 -5.77 11.51 -2.89
CA PRO A 88 -4.34 11.73 -3.02
C PRO A 88 -4.16 13.10 -3.67
N THR A 89 -3.59 14.04 -2.93
CA THR A 89 -3.11 15.31 -3.48
C THR A 89 -2.00 14.98 -4.47
N THR A 90 -2.29 15.09 -5.77
CA THR A 90 -1.30 15.11 -6.84
C THR A 90 -0.57 16.45 -6.79
N THR A 91 0.34 16.60 -5.84
CA THR A 91 1.51 17.45 -6.08
C THR A 91 2.49 16.57 -6.83
N ASP A 92 2.89 16.94 -8.04
CA ASP A 92 4.00 16.29 -8.75
C ASP A 92 5.21 16.28 -7.80
N ASP A 93 5.42 15.17 -7.11
CA ASP A 93 6.50 15.03 -6.17
C ASP A 93 7.77 14.89 -6.99
N VAL A 94 8.75 15.76 -6.72
CA VAL A 94 10.06 15.75 -7.38
C VAL A 94 10.72 14.36 -7.30
N SER A 95 10.29 13.52 -6.35
CA SER A 95 10.71 12.14 -6.18
C SER A 95 10.43 11.21 -7.37
N GLU A 96 9.52 11.57 -8.28
CA GLU A 96 9.08 10.70 -9.38
C GLU A 96 9.69 11.07 -10.74
N HIS A 97 10.49 12.15 -10.80
CA HIS A 97 11.11 12.58 -12.04
C HIS A 97 12.42 11.83 -12.32
N ILE A 98 12.58 11.37 -13.57
CA ILE A 98 13.83 10.79 -14.07
C ILE A 98 14.48 11.79 -15.01
N TYR A 99 15.70 12.21 -14.67
CA TYR A 99 16.48 13.11 -15.50
C TYR A 99 17.76 12.45 -15.99
N LYS A 100 18.25 12.92 -17.14
CA LYS A 100 19.52 12.48 -17.71
C LYS A 100 20.64 13.32 -17.14
N GLU A 101 21.68 12.67 -16.65
CA GLU A 101 22.88 13.34 -16.14
C GLU A 101 24.14 12.71 -16.76
N LYS A 102 25.18 13.53 -16.98
CA LYS A 102 26.50 13.02 -17.33
C LYS A 102 27.24 12.61 -16.07
N PHE A 103 27.69 11.37 -16.02
CA PHE A 103 28.43 10.79 -14.90
C PHE A 103 29.81 10.35 -15.39
N TYR A 104 30.84 10.59 -14.58
CA TYR A 104 32.21 10.20 -14.91
C TYR A 104 32.54 8.87 -14.26
N GLU A 105 32.82 7.86 -15.09
CA GLU A 105 33.16 6.50 -14.65
C GLU A 105 34.41 6.03 -15.41
N ASN A 106 35.43 5.58 -14.67
CA ASN A 106 36.67 5.05 -15.25
C ASN A 106 37.36 5.96 -16.27
N GLY A 107 37.21 7.28 -16.13
CA GLY A 107 37.79 8.27 -17.05
C GLY A 107 36.90 8.66 -18.23
N ASP A 108 35.76 8.00 -18.42
CA ASP A 108 34.80 8.28 -19.49
C ASP A 108 33.54 8.98 -18.96
N SER A 109 32.98 9.89 -19.76
CA SER A 109 31.67 10.48 -19.50
C SER A 109 30.58 9.57 -20.06
N ILE A 110 29.77 8.99 -19.18
CA ILE A 110 28.59 8.20 -19.52
C ILE A 110 27.30 8.97 -19.20
N VAL A 111 26.18 8.56 -19.81
CA VAL A 111 24.86 9.10 -19.49
C VAL A 111 24.15 8.14 -18.53
N ILE A 112 23.63 8.69 -17.44
CA ILE A 112 22.81 7.97 -16.47
C ILE A 112 21.38 8.52 -16.48
N LEU A 113 20.43 7.65 -16.18
CA LEU A 113 19.06 7.99 -15.82
C LEU A 113 19.01 8.04 -14.30
N LYS A 114 18.75 9.22 -13.73
CA LYS A 114 18.85 9.47 -12.29
C LYS A 114 17.53 9.95 -11.72
N GLN A 115 17.30 9.58 -10.47
CA GLN A 115 16.14 9.96 -9.66
C GLN A 115 16.58 10.19 -8.21
N ASP A 116 16.11 11.28 -7.61
CA ASP A 116 16.36 11.59 -6.21
C ASP A 116 15.10 11.31 -5.40
N ARG A 117 15.13 10.32 -4.52
CA ARG A 117 13.94 9.87 -3.79
C ARG A 117 14.02 10.22 -2.30
N LYS A 118 12.85 10.50 -1.73
CA LYS A 118 12.61 10.62 -0.28
C LYS A 118 11.37 9.81 0.03
N TRP A 119 11.47 8.87 0.95
CA TRP A 119 10.35 8.02 1.35
C TRP A 119 10.40 7.75 2.85
N LYS A 120 9.35 7.13 3.37
CA LYS A 120 9.28 6.65 4.76
C LYS A 120 8.95 5.18 4.76
N ASP A 121 9.53 4.45 5.72
CA ASP A 121 9.05 3.09 5.98
C ASP A 121 7.69 3.07 6.69
N ASN A 122 7.16 1.87 6.92
CA ASN A 122 5.87 1.67 7.58
C ASN A 122 5.86 2.09 9.06
N TYR A 123 7.03 2.38 9.64
CA TYR A 123 7.20 2.86 11.01
C TYR A 123 7.46 4.38 11.07
N GLY A 124 7.52 5.04 9.91
CA GLY A 124 7.69 6.48 9.78
C GLY A 124 9.14 6.95 9.74
N ASN A 125 10.13 6.04 9.69
CA ASN A 125 11.53 6.43 9.57
C ASN A 125 11.79 6.99 8.17
N PRO A 126 12.40 8.18 8.05
CA PRO A 126 12.65 8.80 6.75
C PRO A 126 13.95 8.32 6.12
N TYR A 127 13.89 8.06 4.81
CA TYR A 127 15.04 7.74 3.98
C TYR A 127 15.12 8.71 2.80
N LYS A 128 16.33 8.86 2.28
CA LYS A 128 16.61 9.58 1.05
C LYS A 128 17.77 8.91 0.33
N GLY A 129 17.75 8.95 -1.00
CA GLY A 129 18.82 8.40 -1.81
C GLY A 129 18.77 8.91 -3.24
N SER A 130 19.91 8.87 -3.91
CA SER A 130 20.08 9.22 -5.31
C SER A 130 20.32 7.95 -6.11
N PHE A 131 19.29 7.46 -6.78
CA PHE A 131 19.34 6.20 -7.53
C PHE A 131 19.56 6.49 -9.00
N SER A 132 20.41 5.69 -9.64
CA SER A 132 20.66 5.83 -11.07
C SER A 132 20.94 4.50 -11.75
N ILE A 133 20.70 4.48 -13.06
CA ILE A 133 21.11 3.39 -13.94
C ILE A 133 21.81 3.99 -15.15
N ARG A 134 22.73 3.24 -15.77
CA ARG A 134 23.35 3.71 -17.02
C ARG A 134 22.33 3.63 -18.14
N GLU A 135 22.23 4.68 -18.96
CA GLU A 135 21.30 4.72 -20.09
C GLU A 135 21.57 3.58 -21.07
N LYS A 136 22.86 3.24 -21.28
CA LYS A 136 23.27 2.09 -22.10
C LYS A 136 22.67 0.78 -21.59
N ASP A 137 22.64 0.57 -20.28
CA ASP A 137 22.17 -0.66 -19.66
C ASP A 137 20.63 -0.73 -19.73
N TYR A 138 19.96 0.42 -19.59
CA TYR A 138 18.52 0.55 -19.82
C TYR A 138 18.12 0.17 -21.24
N VAL A 139 18.77 0.76 -22.25
CA VAL A 139 18.49 0.48 -23.66
C VAL A 139 18.82 -0.98 -23.99
N PHE A 140 19.97 -1.47 -23.53
CA PHE A 140 20.42 -2.83 -23.79
C PHE A 140 19.51 -3.87 -23.16
N SER A 141 19.19 -3.73 -21.88
CA SER A 141 18.35 -4.69 -21.17
C SER A 141 16.94 -4.75 -21.76
N LYS A 142 16.33 -3.61 -22.12
CA LYS A 142 15.03 -3.60 -22.81
C LYS A 142 15.09 -4.34 -24.15
N LYS A 143 16.16 -4.16 -24.92
CA LYS A 143 16.36 -4.85 -26.20
C LYS A 143 16.55 -6.35 -26.01
N GLU A 144 17.36 -6.78 -25.05
CA GLU A 144 17.54 -8.21 -24.76
C GLU A 144 16.24 -8.86 -24.31
N TYR A 145 15.52 -8.20 -23.39
CA TYR A 145 14.26 -8.72 -22.87
C TYR A 145 13.18 -8.83 -23.95
N ALA A 146 13.10 -7.87 -24.88
CA ALA A 146 12.20 -7.94 -26.03
C ALA A 146 12.41 -9.17 -26.93
N ASN A 147 13.62 -9.75 -26.91
CA ASN A 147 13.96 -10.95 -27.69
C ASN A 147 13.97 -12.24 -26.85
N TYR A 148 13.66 -12.15 -25.55
CA TYR A 148 13.65 -13.31 -24.67
C TYR A 148 12.43 -14.18 -24.94
N ILE A 149 12.66 -15.49 -25.08
CA ILE A 149 11.60 -16.48 -25.21
C ILE A 149 11.78 -17.49 -24.07
N PRO A 150 10.86 -17.53 -23.08
CA PRO A 150 10.85 -18.53 -22.03
C PRO A 150 10.80 -19.93 -22.64
N LYS A 151 11.66 -20.83 -22.17
CA LYS A 151 11.56 -22.26 -22.52
C LYS A 151 10.48 -22.87 -21.62
N PRO A 152 9.31 -23.28 -22.15
CA PRO A 152 8.30 -23.92 -21.32
C PRO A 152 8.82 -25.26 -20.81
N LYS A 153 8.65 -25.53 -19.51
CA LYS A 153 8.75 -26.89 -18.98
C LYS A 153 7.42 -27.57 -19.26
N ASN A 154 7.44 -28.70 -19.98
CA ASN A 154 6.26 -29.55 -20.18
C ASN A 154 5.02 -28.83 -20.75
N GLN A 155 5.23 -27.85 -21.66
CA GLN A 155 4.17 -27.07 -22.33
C GLN A 155 3.35 -26.12 -21.44
N ALA A 156 3.66 -26.00 -20.14
CA ALA A 156 3.03 -25.02 -19.26
C ALA A 156 3.86 -23.72 -19.16
N TRP A 157 3.17 -22.59 -19.02
CA TRP A 157 3.78 -21.30 -18.70
C TRP A 157 4.42 -21.35 -17.31
N ASP A 158 5.63 -20.81 -17.17
CA ASP A 158 6.41 -20.85 -15.93
C ASP A 158 6.87 -19.43 -15.56
N TRP A 159 6.06 -18.77 -14.72
CA TRP A 159 6.38 -17.46 -14.15
C TRP A 159 7.72 -17.46 -13.40
N GLY A 160 8.06 -18.55 -12.71
CA GLY A 160 9.30 -18.68 -11.95
C GLY A 160 10.54 -18.55 -12.83
N ASN A 161 10.56 -19.17 -14.02
CA ASN A 161 11.67 -19.04 -14.96
C ASN A 161 11.77 -17.63 -15.57
N LEU A 162 10.64 -16.98 -15.84
CA LEU A 162 10.63 -15.60 -16.32
C LEU A 162 11.22 -14.66 -15.25
N TYR A 163 10.68 -14.70 -14.02
CA TYR A 163 11.17 -13.87 -12.93
C TYR A 163 12.64 -14.14 -12.61
N LYS A 164 13.06 -15.41 -12.64
CA LYS A 164 14.47 -15.78 -12.45
C LYS A 164 15.36 -15.19 -13.54
N TYR A 165 14.94 -15.25 -14.80
CA TYR A 165 15.66 -14.64 -15.91
C TYR A 165 15.78 -13.13 -15.70
N LEU A 166 14.66 -12.45 -15.46
CA LEU A 166 14.61 -10.99 -15.26
C LEU A 166 15.52 -10.53 -14.12
N ALA A 167 15.45 -11.20 -12.96
CA ALA A 167 16.29 -10.88 -11.82
C ALA A 167 17.78 -11.14 -12.15
N ALA A 168 18.11 -12.29 -12.73
CA ALA A 168 19.50 -12.67 -12.99
C ALA A 168 20.17 -11.83 -14.10
N SER A 169 19.44 -11.48 -15.17
CA SER A 169 19.98 -10.70 -16.28
C SER A 169 20.27 -9.25 -15.89
N ASP A 170 19.47 -8.68 -14.99
CA ASP A 170 19.51 -7.26 -14.68
C ASP A 170 20.24 -6.91 -13.40
N THR A 171 20.33 -7.82 -12.42
CA THR A 171 21.06 -7.54 -11.17
C THR A 171 22.48 -7.00 -11.39
N PRO A 172 23.30 -7.54 -12.32
CA PRO A 172 24.64 -7.00 -12.60
C PRO A 172 24.65 -5.57 -13.14
N ARG A 173 23.53 -5.08 -13.70
CA ARG A 173 23.36 -3.73 -14.28
C ARG A 173 22.73 -2.74 -13.29
N MET A 174 22.37 -3.21 -12.10
CA MET A 174 21.82 -2.39 -11.02
C MET A 174 22.87 -2.03 -9.97
N ASP A 175 24.17 -2.18 -10.26
CA ASP A 175 25.26 -1.90 -9.33
C ASP A 175 25.18 -0.49 -8.72
N LEU A 176 24.85 0.54 -9.50
CA LEU A 176 24.67 1.91 -8.98
C LEU A 176 23.51 2.01 -7.96
N ILE A 177 22.41 1.29 -8.18
CA ILE A 177 21.27 1.21 -7.25
C ILE A 177 21.64 0.43 -5.99
N LEU A 178 22.28 -0.73 -6.16
CA LEU A 178 22.68 -1.61 -5.07
C LEU A 178 23.71 -0.91 -4.17
N ASN A 179 24.66 -0.17 -4.75
CA ASN A 179 25.62 0.62 -4.00
C ASN A 179 24.95 1.73 -3.17
N GLU A 180 23.91 2.38 -3.71
CA GLU A 180 23.14 3.39 -2.95
C GLU A 180 22.39 2.76 -1.77
N PHE A 181 21.78 1.57 -1.96
CA PHE A 181 21.16 0.85 -0.84
C PHE A 181 22.19 0.43 0.22
N GLU A 182 23.36 -0.06 -0.17
CA GLU A 182 24.43 -0.44 0.77
C GLU A 182 24.96 0.79 1.52
N SER A 183 25.05 1.95 0.85
CA SER A 183 25.41 3.24 1.46
C SER A 183 24.40 3.65 2.53
N ILE A 184 23.09 3.58 2.24
CA ILE A 184 22.02 3.88 3.19
C ILE A 184 22.09 2.92 4.39
N LYS A 185 22.19 1.62 4.12
CA LYS A 185 22.31 0.57 5.16
C LYS A 185 23.46 0.84 6.11
N SER A 186 24.65 1.11 5.56
CA SER A 186 25.88 1.34 6.33
C SER A 186 25.81 2.64 7.12
N THR A 187 25.33 3.71 6.50
CA THR A 187 25.25 5.05 7.12
C THR A 187 24.24 5.07 8.27
N GLN A 188 23.09 4.43 8.07
CA GLN A 188 22.03 4.38 9.09
C GLN A 188 22.16 3.18 10.04
N LYS A 189 23.13 2.28 9.80
CA LYS A 189 23.38 1.06 10.59
C LYS A 189 22.16 0.15 10.70
N LEU A 190 21.44 -0.02 9.59
CA LEU A 190 20.22 -0.81 9.54
C LEU A 190 20.52 -2.29 9.79
N ASN A 191 19.73 -2.91 10.66
CA ASN A 191 19.74 -4.36 10.83
C ASN A 191 19.04 -5.08 9.66
N GLN A 192 19.01 -6.41 9.69
CA GLN A 192 18.45 -7.22 8.61
C GLN A 192 16.96 -6.90 8.32
N LEU A 193 16.13 -6.75 9.36
CA LEU A 193 14.71 -6.44 9.16
C LEU A 193 14.53 -4.99 8.69
N GLU A 194 15.25 -4.04 9.30
CA GLU A 194 15.18 -2.61 8.93
C GLU A 194 15.62 -2.36 7.49
N PHE A 195 16.67 -3.06 7.03
CA PHE A 195 17.12 -2.95 5.64
C PHE A 195 16.09 -3.52 4.67
N ALA A 196 15.52 -4.69 4.96
CA ALA A 196 14.46 -5.26 4.11
C ALA A 196 13.24 -4.34 4.05
N GLU A 197 12.83 -3.77 5.19
CA GLU A 197 11.74 -2.79 5.28
C GLU A 197 12.05 -1.54 4.44
N MET A 198 13.27 -1.00 4.55
CA MET A 198 13.70 0.17 3.78
C MET A 198 13.63 -0.09 2.26
N VAL A 199 14.08 -1.27 1.80
CA VAL A 199 14.02 -1.65 0.38
C VAL A 199 12.58 -1.87 -0.10
N VAL A 200 11.76 -2.59 0.65
CA VAL A 200 10.37 -2.87 0.25
C VAL A 200 9.56 -1.58 0.22
N THR A 201 9.70 -0.73 1.24
CA THR A 201 8.98 0.55 1.30
C THR A 201 9.46 1.56 0.27
N PHE A 202 10.73 1.51 -0.15
CA PHE A 202 11.23 2.28 -1.29
C PHE A 202 10.45 1.95 -2.58
N ILE A 203 10.22 0.66 -2.85
CA ILE A 203 9.49 0.22 -4.03
C ILE A 203 7.97 0.44 -3.90
N GLN A 204 7.40 0.22 -2.70
CA GLN A 204 6.00 0.58 -2.42
C GLN A 204 5.74 2.09 -2.60
N ASP A 205 6.76 2.93 -2.40
CA ASP A 205 6.65 4.37 -2.52
C ASP A 205 6.52 4.87 -3.96
N ILE A 206 7.08 4.14 -4.92
CA ILE A 206 6.90 4.43 -6.35
C ILE A 206 5.41 4.25 -6.71
N PRO A 207 4.79 5.11 -7.53
CA PRO A 207 3.40 4.93 -7.97
C PRO A 207 3.15 3.67 -8.79
N TYR A 208 1.97 3.08 -8.63
CA TYR A 208 1.58 1.90 -9.39
C TYR A 208 1.27 2.29 -10.84
N SER A 209 1.75 1.48 -11.79
CA SER A 209 1.38 1.60 -13.20
C SER A 209 1.03 0.23 -13.74
N PHE A 210 0.00 0.18 -14.59
CA PHE A 210 -0.32 -1.04 -15.32
C PHE A 210 0.77 -1.33 -16.36
N VAL A 211 1.18 -2.59 -16.44
CA VAL A 211 2.15 -3.07 -17.42
C VAL A 211 1.43 -4.05 -18.33
N PHE A 212 1.30 -3.70 -19.60
CA PHE A 212 0.59 -4.53 -20.57
C PHE A 212 1.54 -5.10 -21.62
N MET A 213 1.21 -6.32 -22.06
CA MET A 213 1.88 -6.95 -23.18
C MET A 213 1.64 -6.20 -24.49
N ASP A 214 0.39 -5.79 -24.71
CA ASP A 214 0.02 -4.95 -25.85
C ASP A 214 0.16 -3.47 -25.50
N GLU A 215 -0.14 -2.59 -26.46
CA GLU A 215 -0.22 -1.16 -26.22
C GLU A 215 -1.26 -0.78 -25.13
N CYS A 216 -1.03 0.35 -24.47
CA CYS A 216 -2.01 0.94 -23.58
C CYS A 216 -3.23 1.39 -24.39
N LYS A 217 -4.39 0.78 -24.14
CA LYS A 217 -5.65 1.15 -24.77
C LYS A 217 -6.25 2.36 -24.07
N THR A 218 -7.26 2.97 -24.69
CA THR A 218 -8.04 4.01 -23.99
C THR A 218 -8.82 3.41 -22.81
N PRO A 219 -9.06 4.16 -21.72
CA PRO A 219 -9.69 3.62 -20.51
C PRO A 219 -11.02 2.88 -20.74
N ALA A 220 -11.81 3.31 -21.72
CA ALA A 220 -13.09 2.68 -22.09
C ALA A 220 -12.97 1.24 -22.59
N ASN A 221 -11.77 0.79 -22.97
CA ASN A 221 -11.50 -0.58 -23.44
C ASN A 221 -11.04 -1.53 -22.33
N TYR A 222 -11.05 -1.10 -21.07
CA TYR A 222 -10.70 -1.92 -19.92
C TYR A 222 -11.90 -2.18 -19.02
N GLU A 223 -11.79 -3.22 -18.19
CA GLU A 223 -12.74 -3.50 -17.11
C GLU A 223 -12.79 -2.35 -16.10
N GLU A 224 -13.89 -2.21 -15.38
CA GLU A 224 -14.18 -1.07 -14.49
C GLU A 224 -13.07 -0.80 -13.46
N SER A 225 -12.45 -1.86 -12.93
CA SER A 225 -11.35 -1.79 -11.96
C SER A 225 -10.12 -1.06 -12.50
N ILE A 226 -9.75 -1.30 -13.75
CA ILE A 226 -8.62 -0.64 -14.43
C ILE A 226 -9.05 0.70 -15.00
N ARG A 227 -10.23 0.75 -15.63
CA ARG A 227 -10.80 1.93 -16.26
C ARG A 227 -10.88 3.11 -15.30
N SER A 228 -11.44 2.90 -14.10
CA SER A 228 -11.61 3.96 -13.10
C SER A 228 -10.29 4.58 -12.61
N ILE A 229 -9.17 3.85 -12.75
CA ILE A 229 -7.82 4.34 -12.44
C ILE A 229 -7.25 5.09 -13.65
N LEU A 230 -7.32 4.50 -14.86
CA LEU A 230 -6.76 5.10 -16.07
C LEU A 230 -7.53 6.34 -16.56
N GLU A 231 -8.82 6.49 -16.22
CA GLU A 231 -9.56 7.74 -16.45
C GLU A 231 -9.00 8.90 -15.62
N LYS A 232 -8.43 8.61 -14.44
CA LYS A 232 -7.82 9.61 -13.55
C LYS A 232 -6.35 9.84 -13.88
N CYS A 233 -5.66 8.79 -14.33
CA CYS A 233 -4.25 8.83 -14.68
C CYS A 233 -4.00 8.03 -15.99
N PRO A 234 -4.19 8.66 -17.16
CA PRO A 234 -3.92 8.01 -18.44
C PRO A 234 -2.46 7.54 -18.59
N ASP A 235 -1.52 8.27 -17.95
CA ASP A 235 -0.09 7.96 -17.97
C ASP A 235 0.32 6.84 -17.01
N CYS A 236 -0.58 6.34 -16.14
CA CYS A 236 -0.35 5.22 -15.23
C CYS A 236 -0.38 3.85 -15.95
N CYS A 237 0.13 3.82 -17.17
CA CYS A 237 0.22 2.66 -18.03
C CYS A 237 1.53 2.65 -18.82
N ILE A 238 2.06 1.46 -19.05
CA ILE A 238 3.09 1.19 -20.05
C ILE A 238 2.71 -0.08 -20.83
N GLY A 239 2.70 0.03 -22.16
CA GLY A 239 2.37 -1.06 -23.06
C GLY A 239 3.58 -1.55 -23.85
N ASN A 240 3.36 -2.60 -24.65
CA ASN A 240 4.39 -3.26 -25.45
C ASN A 240 5.54 -3.84 -24.60
N ILE A 241 5.21 -4.35 -23.42
CA ILE A 241 6.18 -4.96 -22.50
C ILE A 241 6.05 -6.48 -22.57
N PRO A 242 7.09 -7.23 -22.94
CA PRO A 242 7.01 -8.70 -23.03
C PRO A 242 6.39 -9.30 -21.76
N TYR A 243 5.41 -10.18 -21.96
CA TYR A 243 4.73 -10.89 -20.87
C TYR A 243 4.02 -10.02 -19.83
N GLY A 244 3.87 -8.71 -20.08
CA GLY A 244 3.23 -7.78 -19.15
C GLY A 244 4.05 -7.50 -17.89
N VAL A 245 5.37 -7.77 -17.87
CA VAL A 245 6.21 -7.54 -16.68
C VAL A 245 7.48 -6.82 -17.09
N GLN A 246 7.84 -5.71 -16.44
CA GLN A 246 9.11 -5.03 -16.74
C GLN A 246 10.30 -5.72 -16.07
N ASN A 247 11.45 -5.67 -16.76
CA ASN A 247 12.73 -6.03 -16.18
C ASN A 247 13.19 -4.97 -15.15
N PRO A 248 13.97 -5.35 -14.11
CA PRO A 248 14.38 -4.44 -13.04
C PRO A 248 15.02 -3.12 -13.50
N VAL A 249 15.94 -3.17 -14.47
CA VAL A 249 16.57 -1.96 -15.03
C VAL A 249 15.55 -1.10 -15.77
N GLY A 250 14.64 -1.75 -16.51
CA GLY A 250 13.54 -1.08 -17.21
C GLY A 250 12.65 -0.30 -16.24
N PHE A 251 12.23 -0.94 -15.16
CA PHE A 251 11.43 -0.32 -14.11
C PHE A 251 12.14 0.87 -13.48
N MET A 252 13.42 0.75 -13.13
CA MET A 252 14.16 1.86 -12.51
C MET A 252 14.49 3.00 -13.48
N GLY A 253 14.36 2.76 -14.79
CA GLY A 253 14.55 3.76 -15.84
C GLY A 253 13.29 4.52 -16.24
N ASN A 254 12.11 4.12 -15.77
CA ASN A 254 10.84 4.81 -16.07
C ASN A 254 9.82 4.88 -14.92
N LEU A 255 10.06 4.17 -13.82
CA LEU A 255 9.22 4.10 -12.62
C LEU A 255 7.80 3.57 -12.83
N LYS A 256 7.54 2.86 -13.93
CA LYS A 256 6.23 2.25 -14.21
C LYS A 256 6.23 0.78 -13.86
N GLY A 257 5.57 0.38 -12.77
CA GLY A 257 5.61 -1.02 -12.34
C GLY A 257 4.31 -1.48 -11.69
N ASP A 258 3.88 -2.67 -12.09
CA ASP A 258 2.78 -3.42 -11.52
C ASP A 258 3.26 -4.38 -10.41
N CYS A 259 2.38 -5.27 -9.93
CA CYS A 259 2.67 -6.18 -8.83
C CYS A 259 3.84 -7.14 -9.14
N ASP A 260 3.87 -7.69 -10.34
CA ASP A 260 4.93 -8.58 -10.81
C ASP A 260 6.26 -7.84 -10.90
N THR A 261 6.28 -6.69 -11.60
CA THR A 261 7.47 -5.87 -11.79
C THR A 261 8.12 -5.49 -10.46
N ARG A 262 7.31 -5.03 -9.50
CA ARG A 262 7.76 -4.63 -8.15
C ARG A 262 8.33 -5.82 -7.39
N THR A 263 7.65 -6.95 -7.42
CA THR A 263 8.08 -8.15 -6.69
C THR A 263 9.38 -8.70 -7.26
N VAL A 264 9.57 -8.68 -8.59
CA VAL A 264 10.81 -9.12 -9.24
C VAL A 264 12.00 -8.25 -8.87
N ILE A 265 11.86 -6.91 -8.87
CA ILE A 265 12.98 -6.04 -8.49
C ILE A 265 13.34 -6.16 -7.01
N ILE A 266 12.34 -6.25 -6.12
CA ILE A 266 12.59 -6.44 -4.69
C ILE A 266 13.31 -7.78 -4.46
N TYR A 267 12.84 -8.85 -5.13
CA TYR A 267 13.49 -10.14 -5.10
C TYR A 267 14.95 -10.06 -5.55
N ALA A 268 15.24 -9.35 -6.66
CA ALA A 268 16.59 -9.17 -7.16
C ALA A 268 17.50 -8.43 -6.15
N ILE A 269 17.03 -7.31 -5.59
CA ILE A 269 17.78 -6.52 -4.61
C ILE A 269 18.04 -7.34 -3.34
N LEU A 270 17.01 -7.89 -2.71
CA LEU A 270 17.17 -8.63 -1.46
C LEU A 270 17.99 -9.92 -1.65
N SER A 271 17.85 -10.59 -2.80
CA SER A 271 18.73 -11.73 -3.14
C SER A 271 20.20 -11.32 -3.22
N HIS A 272 20.50 -10.17 -3.84
CA HIS A 272 21.86 -9.63 -3.90
C HIS A 272 22.46 -9.40 -2.50
N PHE A 273 21.65 -8.93 -1.55
CA PHE A 273 22.05 -8.71 -0.16
C PHE A 273 22.01 -9.96 0.72
N GLY A 274 21.85 -11.15 0.14
CA GLY A 274 21.95 -12.43 0.85
C GLY A 274 20.72 -12.80 1.68
N TYR A 275 19.56 -12.19 1.42
CA TYR A 275 18.31 -12.63 2.03
C TYR A 275 17.83 -13.93 1.39
N ASP A 276 17.12 -14.76 2.16
CA ASP A 276 16.41 -15.93 1.64
C ASP A 276 14.98 -15.50 1.28
N VAL A 277 14.75 -15.34 -0.03
CA VAL A 277 13.59 -14.65 -0.58
C VAL A 277 12.83 -15.58 -1.52
N ALA A 278 11.50 -15.46 -1.49
CA ALA A 278 10.58 -16.11 -2.39
C ALA A 278 9.71 -15.08 -3.12
N ILE A 279 9.23 -15.46 -4.30
CA ILE A 279 8.09 -14.81 -4.96
C ILE A 279 6.89 -15.76 -4.83
N LEU A 280 5.74 -15.20 -4.46
CA LEU A 280 4.47 -15.91 -4.40
C LEU A 280 3.49 -15.29 -5.37
N ASN A 281 2.78 -16.14 -6.11
CA ASN A 281 1.68 -15.72 -6.98
C ASN A 281 0.35 -16.28 -6.48
N SER A 282 -0.73 -15.68 -6.97
CA SER A 282 -2.08 -16.20 -6.85
C SER A 282 -2.85 -16.03 -8.15
N ASP A 283 -3.24 -17.15 -8.76
CA ASP A 283 -4.10 -17.12 -9.95
C ASP A 283 -5.52 -16.62 -9.61
N TYR A 284 -5.98 -16.88 -8.38
CA TYR A 284 -7.29 -16.43 -7.90
C TYR A 284 -7.35 -14.90 -7.76
N TYR A 285 -6.27 -14.29 -7.26
CA TYR A 285 -6.18 -12.85 -7.07
C TYR A 285 -5.55 -12.10 -8.25
N ALA A 286 -4.99 -12.83 -9.22
CA ALA A 286 -4.17 -12.28 -10.31
C ALA A 286 -3.11 -11.30 -9.78
N HIS A 287 -2.36 -11.72 -8.74
CA HIS A 287 -1.46 -10.84 -8.00
C HIS A 287 -0.16 -11.56 -7.62
N SER A 288 0.93 -10.79 -7.50
CA SER A 288 2.26 -11.26 -7.08
C SER A 288 2.75 -10.50 -5.85
N ILE A 289 3.31 -11.23 -4.89
CA ILE A 289 3.83 -10.69 -3.63
C ILE A 289 5.17 -11.34 -3.27
N LEU A 290 5.90 -10.73 -2.35
CA LEU A 290 7.16 -11.27 -1.85
C LEU A 290 6.92 -12.26 -0.69
N GLY A 291 7.87 -13.16 -0.46
CA GLY A 291 8.02 -13.93 0.77
C GLY A 291 9.43 -13.81 1.31
N LEU A 292 9.59 -13.63 2.62
CA LEU A 292 10.91 -13.51 3.26
C LEU A 292 11.08 -14.55 4.38
N ASN A 293 12.17 -15.31 4.34
CA ASN A 293 12.50 -16.27 5.37
C ASN A 293 13.37 -15.60 6.46
N ILE A 294 12.69 -14.88 7.36
CA ILE A 294 13.27 -14.21 8.53
C ILE A 294 12.32 -14.39 9.72
N PRO A 295 12.79 -14.37 10.98
CA PRO A 295 11.90 -14.41 12.14
C PRO A 295 10.89 -13.25 12.14
N ALA A 296 9.63 -13.56 11.90
CA ALA A 296 8.53 -12.60 11.86
C ALA A 296 7.22 -13.19 12.40
N LYS A 297 6.15 -12.39 12.37
CA LYS A 297 4.78 -12.80 12.73
C LYS A 297 3.88 -12.61 11.52
N GLY A 298 2.69 -13.23 11.55
CA GLY A 298 1.70 -13.08 10.49
C GLY A 298 1.66 -14.26 9.51
N ALA A 299 1.12 -14.02 8.33
CA ALA A 299 0.91 -15.03 7.30
C ALA A 299 2.23 -15.47 6.65
N PHE A 300 2.34 -16.75 6.30
CA PHE A 300 3.51 -17.33 5.65
C PHE A 300 3.16 -18.54 4.80
N LYS A 301 4.05 -18.90 3.87
CA LYS A 301 4.07 -20.21 3.21
C LYS A 301 5.30 -20.99 3.64
N THR A 302 5.15 -22.32 3.69
CA THR A 302 6.26 -23.22 4.04
C THR A 302 6.76 -23.92 2.78
N LEU A 303 8.07 -23.93 2.59
CA LEU A 303 8.75 -24.71 1.55
C LEU A 303 10.05 -25.26 2.14
N ASN A 304 10.28 -26.57 1.99
CA ASN A 304 11.50 -27.24 2.48
C ASN A 304 11.85 -26.94 3.94
N GLY A 305 10.84 -26.86 4.82
CA GLY A 305 11.01 -26.57 6.24
C GLY A 305 11.26 -25.09 6.60
N LYS A 306 11.37 -24.20 5.60
CA LYS A 306 11.52 -22.76 5.78
C LYS A 306 10.16 -22.06 5.75
N ARG A 307 10.01 -20.97 6.52
CA ARG A 307 8.79 -20.15 6.54
C ARG A 307 9.05 -18.84 5.81
N TYR A 308 8.41 -18.66 4.67
CA TYR A 308 8.42 -17.43 3.90
C TYR A 308 7.23 -16.57 4.31
N TYR A 309 7.48 -15.59 5.18
CA TYR A 309 6.46 -14.63 5.60
C TYR A 309 6.10 -13.72 4.43
N VAL A 310 4.82 -13.60 4.13
CA VAL A 310 4.34 -12.91 2.93
C VAL A 310 4.43 -11.40 3.09
N TRP A 311 4.67 -10.67 2.01
CA TRP A 311 4.79 -9.22 2.04
C TRP A 311 4.14 -8.62 0.80
N GLU A 312 3.04 -7.89 0.99
CA GLU A 312 2.40 -7.11 -0.07
C GLU A 312 3.31 -5.94 -0.49
N THR A 313 3.63 -5.82 -1.78
CA THR A 313 4.64 -4.89 -2.32
C THR A 313 4.05 -3.78 -3.18
N THR A 314 2.75 -3.84 -3.50
CA THR A 314 2.07 -2.87 -4.37
C THR A 314 1.64 -1.62 -3.60
N ASN A 315 1.10 -1.79 -2.40
CA ASN A 315 0.54 -0.69 -1.62
C ASN A 315 1.42 -0.34 -0.42
N LYS A 316 1.41 0.93 -0.04
CA LYS A 316 2.03 1.43 1.19
C LYS A 316 1.35 0.84 2.43
N HIS A 317 2.06 0.83 3.56
CA HIS A 317 1.53 0.45 4.88
C HIS A 317 1.30 -1.05 5.11
N PHE A 318 1.76 -1.90 4.19
CA PHE A 318 1.81 -3.34 4.41
C PHE A 318 3.19 -3.77 4.90
N THR A 319 3.20 -4.30 6.12
CA THR A 319 4.38 -4.85 6.79
C THR A 319 4.51 -6.35 6.52
N LEU A 320 5.69 -6.90 6.78
CA LEU A 320 5.95 -8.33 6.65
C LEU A 320 4.94 -9.17 7.47
N GLY A 321 4.37 -10.17 6.82
CA GLY A 321 3.35 -11.06 7.35
C GLY A 321 1.92 -10.50 7.32
N ALA A 322 1.73 -9.26 6.85
CA ALA A 322 0.41 -8.65 6.68
C ALA A 322 -0.08 -8.78 5.24
N LEU A 323 -1.34 -9.20 5.08
CA LEU A 323 -2.06 -9.15 3.81
C LEU A 323 -3.34 -8.31 3.99
N PRO A 324 -3.75 -7.57 2.96
CA PRO A 324 -5.07 -6.93 2.94
C PRO A 324 -6.20 -7.95 3.01
N ASN A 325 -7.34 -7.57 3.60
CA ASN A 325 -8.49 -8.46 3.75
C ASN A 325 -9.01 -9.04 2.43
N SER A 326 -8.95 -8.27 1.34
CA SER A 326 -9.38 -8.72 0.00
C SER A 326 -8.50 -9.82 -0.58
N PHE A 327 -7.23 -9.90 -0.16
CA PHE A 327 -6.22 -10.84 -0.66
C PHE A 327 -5.67 -11.77 0.44
N GLY A 328 -6.32 -11.79 1.61
CA GLY A 328 -5.77 -12.32 2.85
C GLY A 328 -5.85 -13.84 3.04
N ASN A 329 -6.58 -14.56 2.17
CA ASN A 329 -6.66 -16.01 2.29
C ASN A 329 -5.38 -16.66 1.74
N ILE A 330 -4.49 -17.02 2.66
CA ILE A 330 -3.17 -17.60 2.36
C ILE A 330 -3.25 -18.87 1.50
N ASN A 331 -4.38 -19.58 1.48
CA ASN A 331 -4.51 -20.82 0.70
C ASN A 331 -4.52 -20.60 -0.82
N HIS A 332 -4.85 -19.39 -1.29
CA HIS A 332 -4.81 -19.04 -2.72
C HIS A 332 -3.43 -18.64 -3.23
N TRP A 333 -2.43 -18.61 -2.36
CA TRP A 333 -1.06 -18.23 -2.68
C TRP A 333 -0.18 -19.47 -2.85
N PHE A 334 0.79 -19.42 -3.75
CA PHE A 334 1.81 -20.46 -3.91
C PHE A 334 3.16 -19.86 -4.26
N ILE A 335 4.24 -20.50 -3.80
CA ILE A 335 5.61 -20.06 -4.10
C ILE A 335 5.94 -20.47 -5.53
N VAL A 336 6.38 -19.50 -6.34
CA VAL A 336 6.77 -19.70 -7.75
C VAL A 336 8.28 -19.67 -7.96
N LEU A 337 9.00 -18.96 -7.10
CA LEU A 337 10.45 -18.83 -7.18
C LEU A 337 11.05 -18.66 -5.78
N THR A 338 12.18 -19.31 -5.53
CA THR A 338 13.08 -19.05 -4.40
C THR A 338 14.50 -18.85 -4.92
N ASN A 339 15.30 -18.10 -4.18
CA ASN A 339 16.71 -17.87 -4.53
C ASN A 339 17.68 -18.92 -3.94
N THR A 340 17.16 -19.88 -3.17
CA THR A 340 17.92 -20.99 -2.57
C THR A 340 17.70 -22.32 -3.26
#